data_AF-A0A8H3F0F9-F1
#
_entry.id   AF-A0A8H3F0F9-F1
#
_cell.length_a   1.000
_cell.length_b   1.000
_cell.length_c   1.000
_cell.angle_alpha   90.00
_cell.angle_beta   90.00
_cell.angle_gamma   90.00
#
_symmetry.space_group_name_H-M   'P 1'
#
loop_
_entity.id
_entity.type
_entity.pdbx_description
1 polymer ?
#
loop_
_entity_poly.entity_id
_entity_poly.type
_entity_poly.pdbx_seq_one_letter_code
_entity_poly.pdbx_strand_id
1 'polypeptide(L)'
;MSHNINITNLSGHDQEFEVRGWNNNQNMTVPAGQTSVISAADGSSGAIIALHYGFEGEQAEITKDGFGGNDFIDMSNIMGAGGNMTVQQVNNPSTRKGDPIFMQNLNTAWQAADSPTKQSLQPCVELDGAGNVVRIAAIKDYPQLETFVRSFANGQTYIGNGAWGGSSGDPNDNNQSSAAQGDTDIQVTYNDGDATPPTTAVSQFKKPQSKLVQTHQRDAAPSGPGIILNNHTSSQQTYAFYNNFWNGNGTAGANFDRPDPTVQVDANGSLFVSLPTSFKGRVQRGTQLPATWAEFQIAASNDNAAHGDISLEQGCDGAATISATDGSGQSNGFTNDVLSGAPAAAIQNKPDGTPALATTMGNWMSGPNQAAIDWENQVVGQSKAYIQGGTGVPDVASTNQCLAVDFY
;
A
#
# COMPACT_ATOMS: atom_id res chain seq x y z
N MET A 1 -9.49 15.42 -10.81
CA MET A 1 -8.80 16.61 -10.26
C MET A 1 -7.86 16.08 -9.16
N SER A 2 -7.21 16.92 -8.35
CA SER A 2 -6.55 16.42 -7.13
C SER A 2 -7.10 17.22 -5.97
N HIS A 3 -7.59 16.49 -4.98
CA HIS A 3 -7.98 17.01 -3.68
C HIS A 3 -6.85 16.85 -2.69
N ASN A 4 -6.99 17.45 -1.51
CA ASN A 4 -5.99 17.36 -0.46
C ASN A 4 -6.51 16.57 0.75
N ILE A 5 -5.58 15.95 1.47
CA ILE A 5 -5.78 15.48 2.84
C ILE A 5 -5.01 16.44 3.75
N ASN A 6 -5.75 17.13 4.61
CA ASN A 6 -5.22 18.06 5.60
C ASN A 6 -5.13 17.34 6.94
N ILE A 7 -3.91 17.09 7.41
CA ILE A 7 -3.65 16.40 8.68
C ILE A 7 -3.28 17.45 9.71
N THR A 8 -4.20 17.74 10.63
CA THR A 8 -4.05 18.75 11.67
C THR A 8 -3.69 18.08 13.00
N ASN A 9 -2.51 18.39 13.54
CA ASN A 9 -2.12 18.01 14.88
C ASN A 9 -2.43 19.15 15.84
N LEU A 10 -3.40 18.96 16.73
CA LEU A 10 -3.81 19.93 17.75
C LEU A 10 -3.12 19.69 19.11
N SER A 11 -2.31 18.64 19.24
CA SER A 11 -1.61 18.34 20.48
C SER A 11 -0.52 19.38 20.80
N GLY A 12 -0.03 19.34 22.04
CA GLY A 12 1.08 20.16 22.51
C GLY A 12 2.46 19.64 22.09
N HIS A 13 2.53 18.55 21.32
CA HIS A 13 3.78 17.94 20.87
C HIS A 13 3.72 17.54 19.39
N ASP A 14 4.85 17.14 18.84
CA ASP A 14 4.91 16.62 17.49
C ASP A 14 4.27 15.23 17.44
N GLN A 15 3.51 14.94 16.38
CA GLN A 15 2.88 13.63 16.17
C GLN A 15 3.40 13.02 14.88
N GLU A 16 3.87 11.77 14.97
CA GLU A 16 4.23 10.99 13.80
C GLU A 16 3.01 10.24 13.26
N PHE A 17 2.82 10.32 11.94
CA PHE A 17 1.82 9.56 11.22
C PHE A 17 2.50 8.66 10.22
N GLU A 18 2.13 7.38 10.19
CA GLU A 18 2.32 6.56 9.02
C GLU A 18 1.31 6.99 7.95
N VAL A 19 1.80 7.22 6.74
CA VAL A 19 0.97 7.58 5.59
C VAL A 19 1.04 6.43 4.60
N ARG A 20 -0.09 5.77 4.34
CA ARG A 20 -0.24 4.71 3.34
C ARG A 20 -1.00 5.25 2.13
N GLY A 21 -0.59 4.89 0.92
CA GLY A 21 -1.24 5.29 -0.33
C GLY A 21 -0.91 6.70 -0.83
N TRP A 22 -0.36 7.57 0.02
CA TRP A 22 0.11 8.91 -0.34
C TRP A 22 1.47 9.22 0.30
N ASN A 23 2.01 10.43 0.06
CA ASN A 23 3.32 10.86 0.59
C ASN A 23 4.46 9.85 0.33
N ASN A 24 4.42 9.15 -0.81
CA ASN A 24 5.37 8.08 -1.17
C ASN A 24 5.47 6.97 -0.10
N ASN A 25 4.39 6.71 0.64
CA ASN A 25 4.34 5.81 1.79
C ASN A 25 5.36 6.13 2.88
N GLN A 26 5.83 7.37 2.95
CA GLN A 26 6.73 7.81 4.00
C GLN A 26 5.91 8.32 5.18
N ASN A 27 6.33 7.92 6.38
CA ASN A 27 5.89 8.56 7.59
C ASN A 27 6.12 10.06 7.52
N MET A 28 5.29 10.80 8.22
CA MET A 28 5.46 12.23 8.38
C MET A 28 5.27 12.62 9.82
N THR A 29 6.06 13.60 10.26
CA THR A 29 5.83 14.26 11.54
C THR A 29 5.08 15.55 11.29
N VAL A 30 3.92 15.70 11.92
CA VAL A 30 3.17 16.96 11.92
C VAL A 30 3.47 17.68 13.24
N PRO A 31 4.13 18.86 13.20
CA PRO A 31 4.48 19.56 14.42
C PRO A 31 3.27 19.97 15.26
N ALA A 32 3.51 20.22 16.55
CA ALA A 32 2.49 20.70 17.48
C ALA A 32 1.71 21.93 16.93
N GLY A 33 0.38 21.85 16.96
CA GLY A 33 -0.52 22.91 16.48
C GLY A 33 -0.48 23.20 14.97
N GLN A 34 0.16 22.35 14.17
CA GLN A 34 0.30 22.56 12.72
C GLN A 34 -0.58 21.63 11.89
N THR A 35 -0.73 22.01 10.62
CA THR A 35 -1.39 21.18 9.60
C THR A 35 -0.39 20.87 8.50
N SER A 36 -0.31 19.60 8.13
CA SER A 36 0.36 19.19 6.91
C SER A 36 -0.65 18.82 5.84
N VAL A 37 -0.27 19.03 4.58
CA VAL A 37 -1.15 18.84 3.43
C VAL A 37 -0.54 17.82 2.49
N ILE A 38 -1.33 16.81 2.13
CA ILE A 38 -0.95 15.77 1.19
C ILE A 38 -1.88 15.84 -0.02
N SER A 39 -1.32 15.78 -1.23
CA SER A 39 -2.11 15.66 -2.46
C SER A 39 -2.67 14.24 -2.56
N ALA A 40 -3.99 14.11 -2.71
CA ALA A 40 -4.69 12.86 -2.92
C ALA A 40 -5.51 12.94 -4.20
N ALA A 41 -5.09 12.20 -5.22
CA ALA A 41 -5.79 12.18 -6.50
C ALA A 41 -7.13 11.44 -6.38
N ASP A 42 -8.12 11.88 -7.15
CA ASP A 42 -9.40 11.18 -7.32
C ASP A 42 -9.12 9.72 -7.75
N GLY A 43 -9.90 8.78 -7.23
CA GLY A 43 -9.70 7.34 -7.41
C GLY A 43 -8.60 6.72 -6.54
N SER A 44 -7.88 7.51 -5.73
CA SER A 44 -6.83 6.98 -4.83
C SER A 44 -7.35 6.65 -3.43
N SER A 45 -6.92 5.50 -2.91
CA SER A 45 -7.11 5.01 -1.55
C SER A 45 -5.82 5.00 -0.72
N GLY A 46 -5.96 5.06 0.59
CA GLY A 46 -4.84 5.03 1.52
C GLY A 46 -5.28 5.20 2.96
N ALA A 47 -4.33 5.38 3.86
CA ALA A 47 -4.60 5.57 5.28
C ALA A 47 -3.65 6.60 5.91
N ILE A 48 -4.16 7.38 6.86
CA ILE A 48 -3.37 8.18 7.79
C ILE A 48 -3.46 7.51 9.16
N ILE A 49 -2.33 7.07 9.71
CA ILE A 49 -2.30 6.27 10.94
C ILE A 49 -1.44 6.98 11.97
N ALA A 50 -1.98 7.28 13.14
CA ALA A 50 -1.18 7.83 14.24
C ALA A 50 -0.28 6.75 14.83
N LEU A 51 1.00 7.05 15.01
CA LEU A 51 1.97 6.15 15.63
C LEU A 51 2.22 6.51 17.09
N HIS A 52 2.18 5.50 17.96
CA HIS A 52 2.41 5.63 19.40
C HIS A 52 3.55 4.71 19.82
N TYR A 53 4.71 5.28 20.13
CA TYR A 53 5.91 4.53 20.51
C TYR A 53 6.32 3.47 19.46
N GLY A 54 6.11 3.76 18.17
CA GLY A 54 6.41 2.86 17.06
C GLY A 54 5.33 1.80 16.79
N PHE A 55 4.17 1.89 17.44
CA PHE A 55 3.01 1.03 17.19
C PHE A 55 1.90 1.80 16.47
N GLU A 56 1.21 1.14 15.54
CA GLU A 56 0.01 1.67 14.90
C GLU A 56 -1.11 1.91 15.95
N GLY A 57 -1.81 3.03 15.82
CA GLY A 57 -2.94 3.42 16.65
C GLY A 57 -4.19 3.67 15.83
N GLU A 58 -4.75 4.88 16.00
CA GLU A 58 -5.93 5.33 15.27
C GLU A 58 -5.60 5.41 13.77
N GLN A 59 -6.54 4.97 12.92
CA GLN A 59 -6.36 4.94 11.47
C GLN A 59 -7.55 5.60 10.76
N ALA A 60 -7.26 6.58 9.92
CA ALA A 60 -8.20 7.18 8.98
C ALA A 60 -8.00 6.52 7.61
N GLU A 61 -8.93 5.67 7.19
CA GLU A 61 -8.92 5.07 5.85
C GLU A 61 -9.68 5.99 4.90
N ILE A 62 -9.09 6.33 3.76
CA ILE A 62 -9.68 7.29 2.83
C ILE A 62 -9.60 6.70 1.42
N THR A 63 -10.67 6.78 0.66
CA THR A 63 -10.69 6.62 -0.80
C THR A 63 -11.33 7.85 -1.41
N LYS A 64 -10.58 8.55 -2.26
CA LYS A 64 -11.05 9.73 -2.99
C LYS A 64 -11.83 9.30 -4.22
N ASP A 65 -12.94 9.97 -4.50
CA ASP A 65 -13.80 9.72 -5.69
C ASP A 65 -14.05 8.22 -5.97
N GLY A 66 -14.33 7.45 -4.91
CA GLY A 66 -14.43 6.00 -4.98
C GLY A 66 -15.86 5.55 -5.24
N PHE A 67 -16.57 5.25 -4.15
CA PHE A 67 -17.86 4.57 -4.20
C PHE A 67 -18.95 5.45 -4.82
N GLY A 68 -19.27 5.18 -6.09
CA GLY A 68 -20.25 5.97 -6.86
C GLY A 68 -19.80 7.42 -7.12
N GLY A 69 -18.49 7.66 -7.14
CA GLY A 69 -17.90 8.99 -7.31
C GLY A 69 -17.93 9.86 -6.04
N ASN A 70 -17.99 9.22 -4.87
CA ASN A 70 -17.94 9.90 -3.58
C ASN A 70 -16.70 9.48 -2.80
N ASP A 71 -16.27 10.35 -1.90
CA ASP A 71 -15.27 9.99 -0.91
C ASP A 71 -15.77 8.89 0.01
N PHE A 72 -14.97 7.85 0.15
CA PHE A 72 -15.10 6.90 1.24
C PHE A 72 -14.11 7.30 2.33
N ILE A 73 -14.58 7.51 3.55
CA ILE A 73 -13.72 7.77 4.69
C ILE A 73 -14.12 6.84 5.82
N ASP A 74 -13.18 6.34 6.60
CA ASP A 74 -13.41 5.52 7.79
C ASP A 74 -12.44 5.95 8.89
N MET A 75 -12.85 5.79 10.14
CA MET A 75 -12.01 5.97 11.33
C MET A 75 -12.06 4.72 12.16
N SER A 76 -10.92 4.08 12.32
CA SER A 76 -10.79 2.85 13.09
C SER A 76 -9.80 2.96 14.23
N ASN A 77 -10.07 2.19 15.27
CA ASN A 77 -9.16 1.89 16.37
C ASN A 77 -8.74 0.40 16.35
N ILE A 78 -9.01 -0.31 15.26
CA ILE A 78 -8.77 -1.76 15.15
C ILE A 78 -7.29 -2.12 15.36
N MET A 79 -6.37 -1.24 14.95
CA MET A 79 -4.91 -1.42 15.07
C MET A 79 -4.34 -0.98 16.42
N GLY A 80 -5.14 -0.27 17.24
CA GLY A 80 -4.77 0.21 18.56
C GLY A 80 -5.27 1.62 18.80
N ALA A 81 -4.88 2.19 19.94
CA ALA A 81 -5.10 3.60 20.23
C ALA A 81 -4.06 4.12 21.23
N GLY A 82 -3.73 5.39 21.14
CA GLY A 82 -2.89 6.15 22.08
C GLY A 82 -3.19 7.65 22.11
N GLY A 83 -4.07 8.12 21.22
CA GLY A 83 -4.56 9.49 21.16
C GLY A 83 -5.99 9.54 20.64
N ASN A 84 -6.45 10.72 20.22
CA ASN A 84 -7.77 10.85 19.58
C ASN A 84 -7.59 11.30 18.15
N MET A 85 -8.37 10.71 17.25
CA MET A 85 -8.34 11.10 15.84
C MET A 85 -9.75 11.11 15.24
N THR A 86 -10.02 12.09 14.38
CA THR A 86 -11.24 12.18 13.58
C THR A 86 -10.92 12.41 12.12
N VAL A 87 -11.83 12.04 11.23
CA VAL A 87 -11.79 12.37 9.80
C VAL A 87 -13.13 12.93 9.35
N GLN A 88 -13.11 13.91 8.46
CA GLN A 88 -14.30 14.46 7.80
C GLN A 88 -13.94 15.09 6.45
N GLN A 89 -14.92 15.30 5.59
CA GLN A 89 -14.77 16.25 4.48
C GLN A 89 -14.63 17.68 5.05
N VAL A 90 -13.74 18.48 4.44
CA VAL A 90 -13.49 19.87 4.83
C VAL A 90 -14.80 20.66 4.79
N ASN A 91 -15.08 21.42 5.85
CA ASN A 91 -16.30 22.20 6.03
C ASN A 91 -17.61 21.38 6.06
N ASN A 92 -17.56 20.05 6.19
CA ASN A 92 -18.75 19.20 6.27
C ASN A 92 -18.74 18.29 7.52
N PRO A 93 -19.04 18.85 8.71
CA PRO A 93 -19.03 18.09 9.97
C PRO A 93 -20.05 16.94 10.00
N SER A 94 -21.04 16.92 9.11
CA SER A 94 -22.00 15.80 9.00
C SER A 94 -21.37 14.50 8.50
N THR A 95 -20.17 14.57 7.90
CA THR A 95 -19.40 13.43 7.42
C THR A 95 -18.36 12.94 8.43
N ARG A 96 -18.33 13.53 9.63
CA ARG A 96 -17.32 13.22 10.64
C ARG A 96 -17.45 11.80 11.14
N LYS A 97 -16.29 11.16 11.29
CA LYS A 97 -16.11 9.84 11.87
C LYS A 97 -15.03 9.87 12.95
N GLY A 98 -15.06 8.87 13.82
CA GLY A 98 -14.18 8.76 14.97
C GLY A 98 -14.71 9.50 16.21
N ASP A 99 -14.31 9.01 17.38
CA ASP A 99 -14.59 9.63 18.67
C ASP A 99 -13.49 10.66 18.98
N PRO A 100 -13.81 11.98 19.03
CA PRO A 100 -12.81 13.02 19.27
C PRO A 100 -12.19 12.97 20.67
N ILE A 101 -12.77 12.20 21.60
CA ILE A 101 -12.30 12.03 22.98
C ILE A 101 -12.22 10.55 23.39
N PHE A 102 -11.93 9.67 22.42
CA PHE A 102 -11.79 8.22 22.60
C PHE A 102 -10.96 7.84 23.83
N MET A 103 -9.76 8.40 23.98
CA MET A 103 -8.84 8.07 25.08
C MET A 103 -9.35 8.56 26.44
N GLN A 104 -10.14 9.64 26.48
CA GLN A 104 -10.80 10.11 27.70
C GLN A 104 -11.95 9.19 28.08
N ASN A 105 -12.73 8.74 27.10
CA ASN A 105 -13.80 7.76 27.30
C ASN A 105 -13.22 6.41 27.75
N LEU A 106 -12.12 5.98 27.12
CA LEU A 106 -11.37 4.77 27.49
C LEU A 106 -10.85 4.86 28.93
N ASN A 107 -10.24 5.99 29.31
CA ASN A 107 -9.76 6.19 30.67
C ASN A 107 -10.91 6.19 31.68
N THR A 108 -12.05 6.81 31.35
CA THR A 108 -13.24 6.80 32.20
C THR A 108 -13.77 5.37 32.40
N ALA A 109 -13.90 4.61 31.31
CA ALA A 109 -14.30 3.21 31.35
C ALA A 109 -13.30 2.36 32.13
N TRP A 110 -12.00 2.59 31.93
CA TRP A 110 -10.93 1.90 32.63
C TRP A 110 -11.00 2.14 34.13
N GLN A 111 -11.15 3.39 34.57
CA GLN A 111 -11.23 3.68 36.01
C GLN A 111 -12.46 3.03 36.65
N ALA A 112 -13.59 3.00 35.93
CA ALA A 112 -14.82 2.35 36.39
C ALA A 112 -14.79 0.81 36.34
N ALA A 113 -13.89 0.20 35.56
CA ALA A 113 -13.80 -1.24 35.40
C ALA A 113 -13.42 -1.95 36.71
N ASP A 114 -14.04 -3.10 36.94
CA ASP A 114 -13.73 -3.94 38.10
C ASP A 114 -12.35 -4.61 37.98
N SER A 115 -11.86 -5.15 39.10
CA SER A 115 -10.53 -5.79 39.13
C SER A 115 -10.39 -6.97 38.16
N PRO A 116 -11.39 -7.87 38.00
CA PRO A 116 -11.34 -8.92 36.99
C PRO A 116 -11.19 -8.39 35.56
N THR A 117 -11.96 -7.36 35.18
CA THR A 117 -11.87 -6.74 33.86
C THR A 117 -10.48 -6.15 33.63
N LYS A 118 -9.98 -5.35 34.58
CA LYS A 118 -8.63 -4.77 34.52
C LYS A 118 -7.54 -5.84 34.39
N GLN A 119 -7.67 -6.93 35.14
CA GLN A 119 -6.73 -8.05 35.07
C GLN A 119 -6.76 -8.73 33.69
N SER A 120 -7.94 -8.92 33.10
CA SER A 120 -8.08 -9.53 31.77
C SER A 120 -7.50 -8.68 30.63
N LEU A 121 -7.49 -7.36 30.81
CA LEU A 121 -7.01 -6.38 29.84
C LEU A 121 -5.54 -6.01 30.03
N GLN A 122 -4.92 -6.40 31.14
CA GLN A 122 -3.52 -6.09 31.45
C GLN A 122 -2.53 -6.41 30.28
N PRO A 123 -2.69 -7.49 29.49
CA PRO A 123 -1.77 -7.77 28.39
C PRO A 123 -1.84 -6.79 27.22
N CYS A 124 -2.92 -6.00 27.10
CA CYS A 124 -3.22 -5.17 25.94
C CYS A 124 -3.50 -3.70 26.28
N VAL A 125 -3.26 -3.29 27.54
CA VAL A 125 -3.45 -1.92 28.03
C VAL A 125 -2.14 -1.47 28.68
N GLU A 126 -1.63 -0.33 28.24
CA GLU A 126 -0.47 0.33 28.83
C GLU A 126 -0.92 1.53 29.66
N LEU A 127 -0.34 1.64 30.85
CA LEU A 127 -0.68 2.67 31.83
C LEU A 127 0.50 3.60 32.09
N ASP A 128 0.22 4.87 32.39
CA ASP A 128 1.18 5.78 32.98
C ASP A 128 1.39 5.51 34.49
N GLY A 129 2.29 6.27 35.12
CA GLY A 129 2.57 6.19 36.55
C GLY A 129 1.40 6.62 37.46
N ALA A 130 0.35 7.25 36.92
CA ALA A 130 -0.87 7.61 37.62
C ALA A 130 -2.00 6.58 37.42
N GLY A 131 -1.76 5.54 36.60
CA GLY A 131 -2.74 4.49 36.30
C GLY A 131 -3.74 4.87 35.21
N ASN A 132 -3.46 5.91 34.42
CA ASN A 132 -4.24 6.25 33.23
C ASN A 132 -3.77 5.42 32.04
N VAL A 133 -4.71 5.01 31.19
CA VAL A 133 -4.41 4.34 29.91
C VAL A 133 -3.75 5.35 28.97
N VAL A 134 -2.55 5.02 28.51
CA VAL A 134 -1.78 5.80 27.52
C VAL A 134 -1.73 5.10 26.16
N ARG A 135 -1.97 3.80 26.12
CA ARG A 135 -2.04 3.03 24.87
C ARG A 135 -2.85 1.76 25.05
N ILE A 136 -3.50 1.31 23.99
CA ILE A 136 -4.03 -0.05 23.86
C ILE A 136 -3.44 -0.72 22.62
N ALA A 137 -3.28 -2.05 22.70
CA ALA A 137 -2.87 -2.85 21.56
C ALA A 137 -3.99 -2.97 20.50
N ALA A 138 -3.68 -3.59 19.36
CA ALA A 138 -4.63 -3.84 18.30
C ALA A 138 -5.86 -4.61 18.79
N ILE A 139 -7.05 -4.02 18.67
CA ILE A 139 -8.30 -4.57 19.19
C ILE A 139 -8.58 -5.94 18.57
N LYS A 140 -8.29 -6.12 17.28
CA LYS A 140 -8.49 -7.38 16.54
C LYS A 140 -7.76 -8.59 17.14
N ASP A 141 -6.68 -8.35 17.90
CA ASP A 141 -5.87 -9.42 18.47
C ASP A 141 -6.36 -9.84 19.86
N TYR A 142 -7.29 -9.08 20.47
CA TYR A 142 -7.74 -9.26 21.85
C TYR A 142 -9.27 -9.15 21.95
N PRO A 143 -10.02 -10.26 21.85
CA PRO A 143 -11.49 -10.24 21.92
C PRO A 143 -12.07 -9.61 23.20
N GLN A 144 -11.35 -9.71 24.32
CA GLN A 144 -11.71 -9.04 25.57
C GLN A 144 -11.56 -7.52 25.51
N LEU A 145 -10.55 -7.03 24.77
CA LEU A 145 -10.36 -5.61 24.52
C LEU A 145 -11.46 -5.08 23.59
N GLU A 146 -11.81 -5.84 22.54
CA GLU A 146 -12.94 -5.50 21.68
C GLU A 146 -14.23 -5.34 22.50
N THR A 147 -14.54 -6.33 23.34
CA THR A 147 -15.72 -6.30 24.21
C THR A 147 -15.72 -5.06 25.11
N PHE A 148 -14.56 -4.72 25.67
CA PHE A 148 -14.40 -3.56 26.53
C PHE A 148 -14.54 -2.23 25.76
N VAL A 149 -13.91 -2.10 24.60
CA VAL A 149 -14.02 -0.88 23.77
C VAL A 149 -15.45 -0.67 23.29
N ARG A 150 -16.15 -1.74 22.90
CA ARG A 150 -17.57 -1.68 22.56
C ARG A 150 -18.46 -1.22 23.73
N SER A 151 -18.03 -1.35 24.98
CA SER A 151 -18.86 -0.88 26.11
C SER A 151 -18.96 0.64 26.21
N PHE A 152 -18.06 1.40 25.57
CA PHE A 152 -18.06 2.87 25.63
C PHE A 152 -18.00 3.56 24.25
N ALA A 153 -17.38 2.96 23.23
CA ALA A 153 -17.15 3.58 21.93
C ALA A 153 -17.97 2.97 20.78
N ASN A 154 -18.92 2.08 21.07
CA ASN A 154 -19.70 1.42 20.02
C ASN A 154 -20.46 2.43 19.15
N GLY A 155 -20.22 2.40 17.85
CA GLY A 155 -20.79 3.32 16.87
C GLY A 155 -20.18 4.72 16.85
N GLN A 156 -19.14 4.99 17.64
CA GLN A 156 -18.38 6.24 17.59
C GLN A 156 -17.10 6.11 16.74
N THR A 157 -16.57 4.89 16.62
CA THR A 157 -15.39 4.53 15.81
C THR A 157 -15.55 3.10 15.29
N TYR A 158 -14.83 2.74 14.23
CA TYR A 158 -14.76 1.35 13.76
C TYR A 158 -13.85 0.52 14.68
N ILE A 159 -14.40 -0.55 15.24
CA ILE A 159 -13.71 -1.33 16.29
C ILE A 159 -13.11 -2.63 15.74
N GLY A 160 -13.74 -3.29 14.76
CA GLY A 160 -13.07 -4.41 14.09
C GLY A 160 -13.91 -5.45 13.34
N ASN A 161 -15.23 -5.29 13.24
CA ASN A 161 -16.12 -6.27 12.62
C ASN A 161 -16.96 -5.64 11.50
N GLY A 162 -16.32 -5.32 10.37
CA GLY A 162 -17.02 -4.87 9.16
C GLY A 162 -17.72 -5.99 8.39
N ALA A 163 -18.66 -5.62 7.52
CA ALA A 163 -19.25 -6.54 6.57
C ALA A 163 -18.21 -7.00 5.53
N TRP A 164 -17.85 -8.28 5.56
CA TRP A 164 -16.88 -8.87 4.62
C TRP A 164 -17.19 -10.35 4.32
N GLY A 165 -16.94 -10.79 3.09
CA GLY A 165 -17.04 -12.22 2.72
C GLY A 165 -18.41 -12.87 2.91
N GLY A 166 -19.50 -12.08 2.83
CA GLY A 166 -20.87 -12.55 3.10
C GLY A 166 -21.32 -12.47 4.57
N SER A 167 -20.43 -12.06 5.48
CA SER A 167 -20.82 -11.63 6.83
C SER A 167 -21.47 -10.24 6.78
N SER A 168 -22.54 -10.05 7.54
CA SER A 168 -23.17 -8.73 7.71
C SER A 168 -22.36 -7.78 8.60
N GLY A 169 -21.35 -8.27 9.32
CA GLY A 169 -20.56 -7.48 10.27
C GLY A 169 -21.39 -6.92 11.43
N ASP A 170 -20.77 -6.05 12.23
CA ASP A 170 -21.44 -5.22 13.21
C ASP A 170 -22.07 -3.98 12.53
N PRO A 171 -23.37 -3.71 12.72
CA PRO A 171 -24.03 -2.57 12.09
C PRO A 171 -23.42 -1.20 12.46
N ASN A 172 -22.85 -1.06 13.66
CA ASN A 172 -22.27 0.20 14.10
C ASN A 172 -20.90 0.43 13.47
N ASP A 173 -20.11 -0.63 13.32
CA ASP A 173 -18.86 -0.59 12.55
C ASP A 173 -19.16 -0.24 11.08
N ASN A 174 -20.15 -0.88 10.46
CA ASN A 174 -20.56 -0.57 9.08
C ASN A 174 -21.04 0.88 8.89
N ASN A 175 -21.69 1.49 9.89
CA ASN A 175 -22.09 2.89 9.82
C ASN A 175 -20.87 3.83 9.78
N GLN A 176 -19.78 3.44 10.45
CA GLN A 176 -18.49 4.12 10.35
C GLN A 176 -17.82 3.88 8.99
N SER A 177 -18.15 2.82 8.27
CA SER A 177 -17.63 2.51 6.93
C SER A 177 -18.54 2.96 5.77
N SER A 178 -19.19 4.13 5.86
CA SER A 178 -20.08 4.69 4.83
C SER A 178 -19.42 5.73 3.89
N ALA A 179 -19.80 5.77 2.61
CA ALA A 179 -19.36 6.84 1.71
C ALA A 179 -19.99 8.20 2.12
N ALA A 180 -19.20 9.27 2.01
CA ALA A 180 -19.68 10.65 2.11
C ALA A 180 -20.44 11.05 0.82
N GLN A 181 -20.85 12.31 0.73
CA GLN A 181 -21.47 12.86 -0.49
C GLN A 181 -20.47 13.75 -1.22
N GLY A 182 -20.25 13.45 -2.50
CA GLY A 182 -19.31 14.14 -3.37
C GLY A 182 -17.84 13.86 -3.04
N ASP A 183 -16.99 14.61 -3.71
CA ASP A 183 -15.53 14.54 -3.63
C ASP A 183 -14.98 15.93 -3.27
N THR A 184 -14.31 16.05 -2.13
CA THR A 184 -13.69 17.30 -1.68
C THR A 184 -12.47 17.05 -0.79
N ASP A 185 -11.77 18.10 -0.36
CA ASP A 185 -10.63 17.95 0.53
C ASP A 185 -11.04 17.26 1.84
N ILE A 186 -10.18 16.40 2.37
CA ILE A 186 -10.39 15.67 3.62
C ILE A 186 -9.61 16.34 4.74
N GLN A 187 -10.18 16.37 5.94
CA GLN A 187 -9.54 16.83 7.16
C GLN A 187 -9.42 15.65 8.13
N VAL A 188 -8.18 15.30 8.47
CA VAL A 188 -7.83 14.41 9.58
C VAL A 188 -7.36 15.29 10.74
N THR A 189 -7.91 15.10 11.93
CA THR A 189 -7.52 15.87 13.13
C THR A 189 -7.08 14.91 14.22
N TYR A 190 -5.91 15.17 14.81
CA TYR A 190 -5.35 14.42 15.92
C TYR A 190 -5.16 15.32 17.16
N ASN A 191 -5.41 14.78 18.35
CA ASN A 191 -5.11 15.41 19.63
C ASN A 191 -5.10 14.37 20.76
N ASP A 192 -4.23 14.50 21.76
CA ASP A 192 -4.28 13.64 22.97
C ASP A 192 -5.47 14.00 23.88
N GLY A 193 -6.00 15.22 23.75
CA GLY A 193 -7.13 15.77 24.52
C GLY A 193 -8.45 15.68 23.78
N ASP A 194 -8.69 16.59 22.83
CA ASP A 194 -9.93 16.65 22.03
C ASP A 194 -9.57 16.88 20.56
N ALA A 195 -9.86 15.87 19.73
CA ALA A 195 -9.59 15.87 18.29
C ALA A 195 -10.74 16.45 17.47
N THR A 196 -11.65 17.22 18.08
CA THR A 196 -12.68 17.98 17.36
C THR A 196 -12.04 18.99 16.42
N PRO A 197 -12.31 18.91 15.10
CA PRO A 197 -11.81 19.88 14.14
C PRO A 197 -12.26 21.31 14.48
N PRO A 198 -11.37 22.32 14.43
CA PRO A 198 -11.73 23.70 14.71
C PRO A 198 -12.77 24.22 13.69
N THR A 199 -13.74 25.02 14.16
CA THR A 199 -14.90 25.48 13.37
C THR A 199 -14.59 26.60 12.37
N THR A 200 -13.37 27.17 12.40
CA THR A 200 -12.94 28.20 11.45
C THR A 200 -12.20 27.57 10.28
N ALA A 201 -12.72 27.81 9.06
CA ALA A 201 -12.08 27.46 7.79
C ALA A 201 -10.58 27.80 7.85
N VAL A 202 -9.74 26.78 7.69
CA VAL A 202 -8.29 26.96 7.63
C VAL A 202 -8.03 27.86 6.42
N SER A 203 -7.74 29.12 6.70
CA SER A 203 -7.40 30.12 5.69
C SER A 203 -6.26 29.58 4.85
N GLN A 204 -6.36 29.74 3.53
CA GLN A 204 -5.39 29.29 2.54
C GLN A 204 -3.99 29.81 2.93
N PHE A 205 -3.12 28.94 3.42
CA PHE A 205 -1.73 29.28 3.72
C PHE A 205 -0.75 28.46 2.89
N LYS A 206 0.33 29.15 2.54
CA LYS A 206 1.19 28.94 1.38
C LYS A 206 1.97 27.62 1.45
N LYS A 207 1.92 26.89 0.33
CA LYS A 207 2.88 25.87 -0.12
C LYS A 207 4.31 26.13 0.41
N PRO A 208 4.88 25.24 1.24
CA PRO A 208 6.24 24.81 1.04
C PRO A 208 6.21 23.82 -0.12
N GLN A 209 6.59 24.28 -1.29
CA GLN A 209 6.67 23.44 -2.47
C GLN A 209 7.91 22.54 -2.34
N SER A 210 7.77 21.35 -1.75
CA SER A 210 8.78 20.30 -1.92
C SER A 210 8.70 19.83 -3.37
N LYS A 211 9.62 20.35 -4.19
CA LYS A 211 9.90 19.80 -5.51
C LYS A 211 10.58 18.44 -5.32
N LEU A 212 9.81 17.34 -5.33
CA LEU A 212 10.36 16.08 -5.80
C LEU A 212 10.40 16.13 -7.32
N VAL A 213 11.54 16.58 -7.83
CA VAL A 213 11.92 16.35 -9.23
C VAL A 213 12.47 14.91 -9.27
N GLN A 214 11.62 13.92 -9.53
CA GLN A 214 12.09 12.64 -10.05
C GLN A 214 12.26 12.79 -11.56
N THR A 215 13.38 13.38 -11.97
CA THR A 215 13.90 13.18 -13.32
C THR A 215 14.68 11.88 -13.31
N HIS A 216 14.20 10.84 -13.97
CA HIS A 216 15.06 9.71 -14.36
C HIS A 216 16.12 10.27 -15.32
N GLN A 217 17.32 10.56 -14.82
CA GLN A 217 18.42 11.06 -15.64
C GLN A 217 18.99 9.92 -16.48
N ARG A 218 19.17 10.16 -17.79
CA ARG A 218 20.05 9.35 -18.64
C ARG A 218 21.48 9.74 -18.31
N ASP A 219 22.04 9.15 -17.26
CA ASP A 219 23.45 9.36 -16.92
C ASP A 219 24.37 8.37 -17.65
N ALA A 220 25.61 8.82 -17.87
CA ALA A 220 26.69 8.01 -18.43
C ALA A 220 27.10 6.88 -17.48
N ALA A 221 27.29 5.67 -18.04
CA ALA A 221 27.67 4.41 -17.39
C ALA A 221 26.81 4.00 -16.16
N PRO A 222 26.17 2.81 -16.15
CA PRO A 222 25.36 2.37 -15.01
C PRO A 222 26.22 2.38 -13.74
N SER A 223 25.90 3.25 -12.78
CA SER A 223 26.55 3.25 -11.47
C SER A 223 25.52 3.53 -10.39
N GLY A 224 25.50 2.66 -9.38
CA GLY A 224 24.60 2.74 -8.24
C GLY A 224 23.38 1.80 -8.29
N PRO A 225 22.53 1.86 -7.26
CA PRO A 225 21.39 0.97 -7.12
C PRO A 225 20.30 1.23 -8.18
N GLY A 226 19.72 0.16 -8.73
CA GLY A 226 18.70 0.29 -9.77
C GLY A 226 18.52 -0.91 -10.68
N ILE A 227 17.88 -0.69 -11.82
CA ILE A 227 17.66 -1.71 -12.86
C ILE A 227 18.19 -1.22 -14.20
N ILE A 228 18.88 -2.10 -14.92
CA ILE A 228 19.17 -1.93 -16.35
C ILE A 228 18.03 -2.60 -17.12
N LEU A 229 17.20 -1.83 -17.81
CA LEU A 229 16.15 -2.35 -18.68
C LEU A 229 16.68 -2.48 -20.11
N ASN A 230 16.56 -3.67 -20.69
CA ASN A 230 16.87 -3.94 -22.09
C ASN A 230 15.59 -4.29 -22.84
N ASN A 231 15.33 -3.55 -23.92
CA ASN A 231 14.21 -3.80 -24.81
C ASN A 231 14.73 -4.47 -26.08
N HIS A 232 14.54 -5.79 -26.22
CA HIS A 232 14.95 -6.53 -27.42
C HIS A 232 13.88 -6.52 -28.53
N THR A 233 12.75 -5.84 -28.31
CA THR A 233 11.71 -5.72 -29.34
C THR A 233 12.12 -4.73 -30.44
N SER A 234 11.51 -4.87 -31.62
CA SER A 234 11.74 -3.98 -32.77
C SER A 234 11.05 -2.61 -32.67
N SER A 235 10.35 -2.32 -31.57
CA SER A 235 9.65 -1.05 -31.34
C SER A 235 10.05 -0.46 -29.99
N GLN A 236 9.92 0.86 -29.84
CA GLN A 236 10.03 1.49 -28.53
C GLN A 236 8.98 0.90 -27.59
N GLN A 237 9.36 0.62 -26.36
CA GLN A 237 8.46 0.13 -25.33
C GLN A 237 8.39 1.12 -24.16
N THR A 238 7.20 1.19 -23.58
CA THR A 238 6.98 1.85 -22.28
C THR A 238 7.07 0.79 -21.20
N TYR A 239 7.79 1.08 -20.13
CA TYR A 239 7.87 0.22 -18.94
C TYR A 239 7.29 0.94 -17.74
N ALA A 240 6.42 0.25 -17.01
CA ALA A 240 5.80 0.74 -15.80
C ALA A 240 6.37 0.00 -14.59
N PHE A 241 6.81 0.76 -13.60
CA PHE A 241 7.28 0.23 -12.33
C PHE A 241 6.13 0.25 -11.33
N TYR A 242 6.12 -0.73 -10.44
CA TYR A 242 5.10 -0.89 -9.41
C TYR A 242 5.82 -1.19 -8.10
N ASN A 243 6.04 -0.16 -7.28
CA ASN A 243 6.50 -0.40 -5.92
C ASN A 243 5.39 -1.10 -5.12
N ASN A 244 5.77 -2.04 -4.25
CA ASN A 244 4.83 -2.79 -3.45
C ASN A 244 4.09 -1.87 -2.47
N PHE A 245 2.79 -2.12 -2.30
CA PHE A 245 1.94 -1.40 -1.35
C PHE A 245 2.15 -1.89 0.10
N TRP A 246 2.57 -3.15 0.31
CA TRP A 246 3.03 -3.69 1.59
C TRP A 246 4.28 -4.57 1.42
N ASN A 247 5.18 -4.52 2.41
CA ASN A 247 6.43 -5.27 2.43
C ASN A 247 6.64 -5.91 3.81
N GLY A 248 6.40 -7.22 3.94
CA GLY A 248 6.69 -7.98 5.16
C GLY A 248 5.66 -9.09 5.41
N ASN A 249 6.12 -10.20 6.03
CA ASN A 249 5.41 -11.45 6.34
C ASN A 249 5.27 -12.52 5.23
N GLY A 250 5.85 -12.30 4.04
CA GLY A 250 5.78 -13.27 2.93
C GLY A 250 4.57 -13.08 2.01
N THR A 251 3.83 -11.98 2.16
CA THR A 251 2.84 -11.53 1.18
C THR A 251 3.31 -10.20 0.57
N ALA A 252 3.34 -10.09 -0.76
CA ALA A 252 3.71 -8.89 -1.49
C ALA A 252 2.61 -8.54 -2.50
N GLY A 253 1.94 -7.40 -2.28
CA GLY A 253 0.90 -6.89 -3.18
C GLY A 253 1.44 -5.73 -4.00
N ALA A 254 1.37 -5.85 -5.33
CA ALA A 254 1.69 -4.72 -6.20
C ALA A 254 0.50 -3.79 -6.31
N ASN A 255 0.82 -2.51 -6.49
CA ASN A 255 -0.12 -1.41 -6.59
C ASN A 255 -0.59 -1.23 -8.05
N PHE A 256 -1.42 -2.14 -8.56
CA PHE A 256 -1.79 -2.21 -10.00
C PHE A 256 -2.43 -0.93 -10.56
N ASP A 257 -3.07 -0.15 -9.70
CA ASP A 257 -3.72 1.11 -10.01
C ASP A 257 -2.77 2.32 -9.96
N ARG A 258 -1.53 2.16 -9.46
CA ARG A 258 -0.55 3.26 -9.31
C ARG A 258 0.85 2.85 -9.71
N PRO A 259 1.10 2.71 -11.01
CA PRO A 259 2.47 2.60 -11.48
C PRO A 259 3.26 3.86 -11.09
N ASP A 260 4.50 3.66 -10.65
CA ASP A 260 5.52 4.70 -10.65
C ASP A 260 5.70 5.25 -12.07
N PRO A 261 6.28 6.47 -12.24
CA PRO A 261 6.47 7.06 -13.55
C PRO A 261 7.08 6.10 -14.57
N THR A 262 6.43 5.98 -15.72
CA THR A 262 6.87 5.07 -16.77
C THR A 262 8.13 5.59 -17.43
N VAL A 263 8.98 4.67 -17.89
CA VAL A 263 10.14 4.99 -18.73
C VAL A 263 9.94 4.47 -20.14
N GLN A 264 10.56 5.12 -21.12
CA GLN A 264 10.57 4.65 -22.50
C GLN A 264 11.96 4.15 -22.87
N VAL A 265 12.03 2.97 -23.46
CA VAL A 265 13.27 2.39 -23.98
C VAL A 265 13.09 2.14 -25.46
N ASP A 266 13.99 2.70 -26.27
CA ASP A 266 13.96 2.56 -27.73
C ASP A 266 14.06 1.09 -28.15
N ALA A 267 13.67 0.79 -29.39
CA ALA A 267 13.83 -0.53 -29.98
C ALA A 267 15.30 -1.00 -29.90
N ASN A 268 15.55 -2.21 -29.44
CA ASN A 268 16.90 -2.74 -29.19
C ASN A 268 17.75 -1.85 -28.25
N GLY A 269 17.08 -1.02 -27.43
CA GLY A 269 17.70 -0.05 -26.55
C GLY A 269 17.93 -0.59 -25.13
N SER A 270 18.76 0.13 -24.39
CA SER A 270 19.01 -0.11 -22.97
C SER A 270 18.88 1.19 -22.18
N LEU A 271 18.33 1.11 -20.98
CA LEU A 271 18.18 2.24 -20.06
C LEU A 271 18.48 1.81 -18.63
N PHE A 272 19.41 2.51 -17.98
CA PHE A 272 19.55 2.41 -16.52
C PHE A 272 18.48 3.27 -15.84
N VAL A 273 17.77 2.68 -14.90
CA VAL A 273 16.79 3.32 -14.04
C VAL A 273 17.32 3.27 -12.61
N SER A 274 17.76 4.42 -12.11
CA SER A 274 18.14 4.53 -10.69
C SER A 274 16.89 4.36 -9.82
N LEU A 275 17.01 3.51 -8.80
CA LEU A 275 15.95 3.24 -7.83
C LEU A 275 16.51 3.37 -6.40
N PRO A 276 15.69 3.81 -5.43
CA PRO A 276 16.12 3.85 -4.05
C PRO A 276 16.32 2.42 -3.52
N THR A 277 17.25 2.25 -2.57
CA THR A 277 17.49 0.94 -1.92
C THR A 277 16.27 0.38 -1.20
N SER A 278 15.31 1.24 -0.84
CA SER A 278 14.03 0.85 -0.27
C SER A 278 13.01 0.31 -1.29
N PHE A 279 13.29 0.38 -2.60
CA PHE A 279 12.37 -0.12 -3.62
C PHE A 279 12.24 -1.64 -3.52
N LYS A 280 11.00 -2.12 -3.43
CA LYS A 280 10.62 -3.53 -3.48
C LYS A 280 9.35 -3.62 -4.30
N GLY A 281 9.41 -4.20 -5.48
CA GLY A 281 8.34 -4.04 -6.44
C GLY A 281 8.59 -4.79 -7.72
N ARG A 282 8.00 -4.28 -8.79
CA ARG A 282 7.92 -4.97 -10.08
C ARG A 282 8.11 -4.00 -11.22
N VAL A 283 8.49 -4.51 -12.38
CA VAL A 283 8.43 -3.78 -13.66
C VAL A 283 7.79 -4.66 -14.73
N GLN A 284 6.99 -4.04 -15.60
CA GLN A 284 6.36 -4.68 -16.76
C GLN A 284 6.34 -3.76 -17.98
N ARG A 285 6.00 -4.33 -19.14
CA ARG A 285 5.70 -3.58 -20.35
C ARG A 285 4.29 -2.99 -20.29
N GLY A 286 4.19 -1.70 -20.60
CA GLY A 286 2.95 -0.93 -20.51
C GLY A 286 2.34 -0.97 -19.11
N THR A 287 1.09 -0.51 -19.00
CA THR A 287 0.35 -0.45 -17.72
C THR A 287 -0.79 -1.45 -17.64
N GLN A 288 -0.98 -2.26 -18.68
CA GLN A 288 -2.13 -3.13 -18.83
C GLN A 288 -1.78 -4.57 -18.48
N LEU A 289 -2.72 -5.26 -17.84
CA LEU A 289 -2.70 -6.70 -17.63
C LEU A 289 -3.53 -7.41 -18.71
N PRO A 290 -3.27 -8.70 -19.00
CA PRO A 290 -2.22 -9.54 -18.41
C PRO A 290 -0.81 -9.19 -18.91
N ALA A 291 0.23 -9.34 -18.07
CA ALA A 291 1.61 -8.96 -18.44
C ALA A 291 2.68 -9.73 -17.66
N THR A 292 3.83 -9.96 -18.31
CA THR A 292 5.02 -10.57 -17.68
C THR A 292 5.69 -9.58 -16.73
N TRP A 293 6.09 -10.06 -15.56
CA TRP A 293 6.74 -9.24 -14.54
C TRP A 293 8.18 -9.66 -14.27
N ALA A 294 9.03 -8.66 -14.03
CA ALA A 294 10.22 -8.85 -13.23
C ALA A 294 9.97 -8.29 -11.83
N GLU A 295 10.03 -9.14 -10.82
CA GLU A 295 9.87 -8.79 -9.40
C GLU A 295 11.23 -8.63 -8.76
N PHE A 296 11.45 -7.59 -7.95
CA PHE A 296 12.73 -7.38 -7.31
C PHE A 296 12.68 -6.44 -6.10
N GLN A 297 13.68 -6.56 -5.25
CA GLN A 297 14.04 -5.60 -4.21
C GLN A 297 15.48 -5.14 -4.41
N ILE A 298 15.76 -3.85 -4.22
CA ILE A 298 17.09 -3.28 -4.47
C ILE A 298 18.05 -3.53 -3.30
N ALA A 299 17.54 -3.61 -2.08
CA ALA A 299 18.30 -4.04 -0.90
C ALA A 299 17.45 -4.95 -0.01
N ALA A 300 17.81 -6.23 0.03
CA ALA A 300 17.23 -7.20 0.95
C ALA A 300 17.74 -6.96 2.38
N SER A 301 16.88 -7.19 3.39
CA SER A 301 17.24 -6.88 4.79
C SER A 301 18.29 -7.83 5.39
N ASN A 302 18.47 -9.02 4.80
CA ASN A 302 19.35 -10.06 5.31
C ASN A 302 20.81 -9.89 4.84
N ASP A 303 21.04 -9.45 3.62
CA ASP A 303 22.39 -9.36 3.02
C ASP A 303 22.65 -8.05 2.27
N ASN A 304 21.67 -7.15 2.21
CA ASN A 304 21.74 -5.85 1.55
C ASN A 304 22.02 -5.92 0.03
N ALA A 305 21.86 -7.09 -0.59
CA ALA A 305 21.95 -7.29 -2.04
C ALA A 305 20.61 -6.99 -2.73
N ALA A 306 20.63 -6.79 -4.04
CA ALA A 306 19.40 -6.82 -4.85
C ALA A 306 18.99 -8.27 -5.09
N HIS A 307 17.71 -8.57 -5.01
CA HIS A 307 17.15 -9.90 -5.29
C HIS A 307 15.97 -9.75 -6.24
N GLY A 308 15.82 -10.66 -7.19
CA GLY A 308 14.64 -10.67 -8.05
C GLY A 308 14.47 -11.92 -8.88
N ASP A 309 13.31 -12.00 -9.55
CA ASP A 309 12.83 -13.14 -10.31
C ASP A 309 11.84 -12.68 -11.40
N ILE A 310 11.39 -13.63 -12.22
CA ILE A 310 10.37 -13.42 -13.25
C ILE A 310 9.07 -14.09 -12.80
N SER A 311 7.95 -13.43 -13.05
CA SER A 311 6.63 -13.87 -12.62
C SER A 311 5.59 -13.73 -13.72
N LEU A 312 4.79 -14.79 -13.86
CA LEU A 312 3.68 -14.94 -14.80
C LEU A 312 2.32 -14.99 -14.07
N GLU A 313 2.32 -14.76 -12.75
CA GLU A 313 1.13 -14.88 -11.91
C GLU A 313 -0.01 -13.95 -12.32
N GLN A 314 0.32 -12.77 -12.88
CA GLN A 314 -0.63 -11.82 -13.46
C GLN A 314 -0.72 -11.88 -15.00
N GLY A 315 -0.26 -12.99 -15.57
CA GLY A 315 -0.27 -13.28 -16.99
C GLY A 315 1.10 -13.14 -17.64
N CYS A 316 1.14 -13.33 -18.95
CA CYS A 316 2.38 -13.29 -19.71
C CYS A 316 2.17 -12.65 -21.07
N ASP A 317 2.88 -11.55 -21.35
CA ASP A 317 2.84 -10.86 -22.63
C ASP A 317 4.09 -11.06 -23.49
N GLY A 318 4.97 -11.96 -23.05
CA GLY A 318 6.18 -12.38 -23.73
C GLY A 318 7.33 -12.66 -22.76
N ALA A 319 8.47 -13.04 -23.32
CA ALA A 319 9.60 -13.52 -22.54
C ALA A 319 10.35 -12.41 -21.79
N ALA A 320 10.91 -12.79 -20.64
CA ALA A 320 11.79 -11.93 -19.86
C ALA A 320 12.85 -12.74 -19.10
N THR A 321 14.01 -12.13 -18.89
CA THR A 321 15.06 -12.64 -17.98
C THR A 321 15.52 -11.55 -17.02
N ILE A 322 15.99 -11.97 -15.85
CA ILE A 322 16.62 -11.11 -14.85
C ILE A 322 18.02 -11.64 -14.52
N SER A 323 19.00 -10.74 -14.42
CA SER A 323 20.41 -11.09 -14.27
C SER A 323 21.13 -10.19 -13.27
N ALA A 324 22.09 -10.75 -12.55
CA ALA A 324 22.98 -10.01 -11.68
C ALA A 324 23.99 -9.17 -12.49
N THR A 325 24.37 -8.01 -11.95
CA THR A 325 25.32 -7.09 -12.62
C THR A 325 26.65 -6.96 -11.87
N ASP A 326 26.82 -7.70 -10.77
CA ASP A 326 28.01 -7.70 -9.92
C ASP A 326 29.15 -8.62 -10.41
N GLY A 327 28.99 -9.24 -11.58
CA GLY A 327 29.98 -10.14 -12.17
C GLY A 327 29.83 -11.61 -11.73
N SER A 328 28.84 -11.94 -10.89
CA SER A 328 28.54 -13.33 -10.51
C SER A 328 28.06 -14.20 -11.67
N GLY A 329 27.48 -13.58 -12.72
CA GLY A 329 26.89 -14.27 -13.86
C GLY A 329 25.57 -14.99 -13.55
N GLN A 330 24.94 -14.72 -12.40
CA GLN A 330 23.63 -15.27 -12.08
C GLN A 330 22.55 -14.69 -13.00
N SER A 331 21.67 -15.55 -13.50
CA SER A 331 20.55 -15.18 -14.36
C SER A 331 19.45 -16.24 -14.30
N ASN A 332 18.19 -15.80 -14.38
CA ASN A 332 17.04 -16.68 -14.48
C ASN A 332 15.94 -16.04 -15.36
N GLY A 333 14.90 -16.80 -15.68
CA GLY A 333 13.86 -16.42 -16.64
C GLY A 333 13.88 -17.30 -17.89
N PHE A 334 13.25 -16.80 -18.96
CA PHE A 334 13.07 -17.53 -20.21
C PHE A 334 13.10 -16.58 -21.41
N THR A 335 13.41 -17.12 -22.60
CA THR A 335 13.58 -16.36 -23.85
C THR A 335 12.75 -16.91 -25.01
N ASN A 336 12.08 -18.05 -24.81
CA ASN A 336 11.25 -18.66 -25.82
C ASN A 336 9.94 -17.89 -26.01
N ASP A 337 9.44 -17.89 -27.24
CA ASP A 337 8.08 -17.42 -27.53
C ASP A 337 7.06 -18.34 -26.85
N VAL A 338 6.20 -17.73 -26.03
CA VAL A 338 5.16 -18.41 -25.25
C VAL A 338 3.75 -18.10 -25.74
N LEU A 339 3.59 -17.11 -26.62
CA LEU A 339 2.30 -16.75 -27.21
C LEU A 339 2.02 -17.60 -28.45
N SER A 340 3.06 -17.89 -29.25
CA SER A 340 2.91 -18.75 -30.41
C SER A 340 2.57 -20.18 -30.02
N GLY A 341 1.44 -20.68 -30.51
CA GLY A 341 0.99 -22.05 -30.27
C GLY A 341 0.25 -22.25 -28.95
N ALA A 342 0.07 -21.19 -28.15
CA ALA A 342 -0.73 -21.25 -26.94
C ALA A 342 -2.18 -21.69 -27.25
N PRO A 343 -2.78 -22.56 -26.40
CA PRO A 343 -4.18 -22.92 -26.53
C PRO A 343 -5.07 -21.67 -26.50
N ALA A 344 -6.12 -21.61 -27.32
CA ALA A 344 -7.02 -20.46 -27.33
C ALA A 344 -7.64 -20.16 -25.95
N ALA A 345 -7.82 -21.18 -25.11
CA ALA A 345 -8.32 -21.03 -23.74
C ALA A 345 -7.31 -20.40 -22.76
N ALA A 346 -6.02 -20.43 -23.08
CA ALA A 346 -4.95 -19.80 -22.31
C ALA A 346 -4.77 -18.32 -22.67
N ILE A 347 -5.28 -17.88 -23.82
CA ILE A 347 -5.11 -16.52 -24.34
C ILE A 347 -6.23 -15.60 -23.85
N GLN A 348 -5.82 -14.43 -23.37
CA GLN A 348 -6.69 -13.30 -23.04
C GLN A 348 -6.13 -12.04 -23.70
N ASN A 349 -7.01 -11.27 -24.35
CA ASN A 349 -6.60 -9.97 -24.87
C ASN A 349 -6.48 -8.94 -23.74
N LYS A 350 -5.43 -8.15 -23.78
CA LYS A 350 -5.30 -6.92 -23.00
C LYS A 350 -6.37 -5.90 -23.43
N PRO A 351 -6.64 -4.87 -22.62
CA PRO A 351 -7.55 -3.77 -22.98
C PRO A 351 -7.26 -3.09 -24.31
N ASP A 352 -5.99 -3.02 -24.74
CA ASP A 352 -5.58 -2.50 -26.05
C ASP A 352 -5.81 -3.47 -27.23
N GLY A 353 -6.32 -4.67 -26.95
CA GLY A 353 -6.61 -5.71 -27.93
C GLY A 353 -5.44 -6.63 -28.27
N THR A 354 -4.25 -6.40 -27.71
CA THR A 354 -3.11 -7.30 -27.92
C THR A 354 -3.26 -8.60 -27.14
N PRO A 355 -2.84 -9.76 -27.69
CA PRO A 355 -2.96 -11.04 -27.01
C PRO A 355 -1.88 -11.20 -25.92
N ALA A 356 -2.27 -11.80 -24.80
CA ALA A 356 -1.39 -12.25 -23.73
C ALA A 356 -1.90 -13.61 -23.19
N LEU A 357 -1.07 -14.34 -22.44
CA LEU A 357 -1.55 -15.44 -21.62
C LEU A 357 -2.30 -14.88 -20.41
N ALA A 358 -3.43 -15.51 -20.09
CA ALA A 358 -4.27 -15.14 -18.96
C ALA A 358 -3.55 -15.35 -17.62
N THR A 359 -4.02 -14.65 -16.58
CA THR A 359 -3.49 -14.81 -15.22
C THR A 359 -3.63 -16.24 -14.70
N THR A 360 -2.58 -16.73 -14.03
CA THR A 360 -2.51 -18.07 -13.43
C THR A 360 -2.88 -18.11 -11.95
N MET A 361 -2.84 -16.97 -11.25
CA MET A 361 -3.29 -16.84 -9.86
C MET A 361 -4.64 -16.14 -9.72
N GLY A 362 -5.13 -15.54 -10.80
CA GLY A 362 -6.29 -14.67 -10.80
C GLY A 362 -5.95 -13.22 -10.44
N ASN A 363 -6.91 -12.34 -10.71
CA ASN A 363 -6.98 -10.98 -10.18
C ASN A 363 -8.29 -10.87 -9.37
N TRP A 364 -8.50 -9.81 -8.57
CA TRP A 364 -9.73 -9.55 -7.81
C TRP A 364 -11.02 -9.59 -8.67
N MET A 365 -10.87 -9.53 -9.99
CA MET A 365 -11.93 -9.54 -11.00
C MET A 365 -12.20 -10.93 -11.64
N SER A 366 -11.30 -11.92 -11.50
CA SER A 366 -11.48 -13.28 -12.05
C SER A 366 -10.52 -14.32 -11.44
N GLY A 367 -10.97 -15.57 -11.34
CA GLY A 367 -10.15 -16.69 -10.86
C GLY A 367 -9.00 -17.12 -11.79
N PRO A 368 -8.14 -18.04 -11.34
CA PRO A 368 -6.99 -18.54 -12.10
C PRO A 368 -7.40 -19.25 -13.41
N ASN A 369 -6.59 -19.08 -14.47
CA ASN A 369 -6.81 -19.76 -15.75
C ASN A 369 -5.97 -21.05 -15.85
N GLN A 370 -6.62 -22.21 -15.77
CA GLN A 370 -5.95 -23.51 -15.82
C GLN A 370 -5.22 -23.78 -17.14
N ALA A 371 -5.76 -23.32 -18.28
CA ALA A 371 -5.11 -23.54 -19.57
C ALA A 371 -3.80 -22.74 -19.69
N ALA A 372 -3.75 -21.54 -19.12
CA ALA A 372 -2.52 -20.75 -19.01
C ALA A 372 -1.51 -21.43 -18.08
N ILE A 373 -1.95 -21.89 -16.90
CA ILE A 373 -1.11 -22.66 -15.95
C ILE A 373 -0.47 -23.87 -16.63
N ASP A 374 -1.27 -24.70 -17.30
CA ASP A 374 -0.79 -25.94 -17.93
C ASP A 374 0.20 -25.64 -19.04
N TRP A 375 -0.11 -24.61 -19.86
CA TRP A 375 0.75 -24.18 -20.96
C TRP A 375 2.08 -23.63 -20.46
N GLU A 376 2.06 -22.69 -19.52
CA GLU A 376 3.27 -22.07 -18.96
C GLU A 376 4.15 -23.11 -18.25
N ASN A 377 3.55 -24.08 -17.54
CA ASN A 377 4.33 -25.16 -16.93
C ASN A 377 5.02 -26.04 -17.97
N GLN A 378 4.38 -26.25 -19.12
CA GLN A 378 4.94 -27.02 -20.22
C GLN A 378 6.08 -26.28 -20.94
N VAL A 379 5.92 -24.99 -21.22
CA VAL A 379 6.82 -24.25 -22.13
C VAL A 379 7.83 -23.34 -21.43
N VAL A 380 7.60 -22.99 -20.15
CA VAL A 380 8.53 -22.19 -19.33
C VAL A 380 9.03 -23.02 -18.15
N GLY A 381 8.08 -23.57 -17.37
CA GLY A 381 8.34 -24.33 -16.16
C GLY A 381 8.62 -23.46 -14.92
N GLN A 382 8.06 -23.88 -13.78
CA GLN A 382 8.10 -23.15 -12.50
C GLN A 382 9.53 -22.80 -12.02
N SER A 383 10.57 -23.52 -12.44
CA SER A 383 11.96 -23.17 -12.06
C SER A 383 12.48 -21.90 -12.73
N LYS A 384 11.81 -21.43 -13.78
CA LYS A 384 12.23 -20.29 -14.61
C LYS A 384 11.45 -19.02 -14.32
N ALA A 385 10.19 -19.15 -13.93
CA ALA A 385 9.33 -18.03 -13.54
C ALA A 385 8.23 -18.52 -12.60
N TYR A 386 7.69 -17.64 -11.76
CA TYR A 386 6.54 -17.96 -10.92
C TYR A 386 5.31 -18.12 -11.79
N ILE A 387 4.82 -19.37 -11.93
CA ILE A 387 3.58 -19.68 -12.63
C ILE A 387 2.46 -19.81 -11.61
N GLN A 388 2.70 -20.51 -10.49
CA GLN A 388 1.75 -20.58 -9.38
C GLN A 388 2.47 -20.56 -8.03
N GLY A 389 2.06 -19.65 -7.15
CA GLY A 389 2.48 -19.61 -5.76
C GLY A 389 3.94 -19.15 -5.57
N GLY A 390 4.21 -18.49 -4.44
CA GLY A 390 5.51 -17.84 -4.15
C GLY A 390 6.66 -18.77 -3.75
N THR A 391 6.74 -20.01 -4.27
CA THR A 391 7.91 -20.89 -4.04
C THR A 391 8.33 -21.64 -5.31
N GLY A 392 9.60 -22.03 -5.41
CA GLY A 392 10.09 -22.92 -6.48
C GLY A 392 10.87 -22.24 -7.61
N VAL A 393 10.96 -20.91 -7.61
CA VAL A 393 11.86 -20.15 -8.49
C VAL A 393 13.11 -19.76 -7.71
N PRO A 394 14.32 -20.14 -8.14
CA PRO A 394 15.55 -19.58 -7.61
C PRO A 394 15.63 -18.09 -7.97
N ASP A 395 15.78 -17.25 -6.95
CA ASP A 395 16.00 -15.82 -7.14
C ASP A 395 17.42 -15.53 -7.64
N VAL A 396 17.57 -14.37 -8.29
CA VAL A 396 18.84 -13.84 -8.77
C VAL A 396 19.29 -12.74 -7.81
N ALA A 397 20.48 -12.90 -7.22
CA ALA A 397 21.03 -11.94 -6.28
C ALA A 397 22.19 -11.15 -6.92
N SER A 398 22.26 -9.84 -6.65
CA SER A 398 23.36 -8.98 -7.09
C SER A 398 23.85 -8.07 -5.96
N THR A 399 25.09 -8.27 -5.54
CA THR A 399 25.71 -7.60 -4.38
C THR A 399 25.94 -6.11 -4.59
N ASN A 400 25.95 -5.63 -5.84
CA ASN A 400 26.09 -4.21 -6.18
C ASN A 400 24.74 -3.45 -6.21
N GLN A 401 23.66 -4.06 -5.73
CA GLN A 401 22.31 -3.48 -5.67
C GLN A 401 21.73 -3.10 -7.04
N CYS A 402 22.22 -3.74 -8.12
CA CYS A 402 21.73 -3.52 -9.46
C CYS A 402 21.46 -4.84 -10.18
N LEU A 403 20.28 -4.97 -10.80
CA LEU A 403 19.91 -6.10 -11.66
C LEU A 403 19.73 -5.60 -13.10
N ALA A 404 19.86 -6.49 -14.07
CA ALA A 404 19.48 -6.26 -15.45
C ALA A 404 18.23 -7.08 -15.78
N VAL A 405 17.27 -6.47 -16.47
CA VAL A 405 16.06 -7.14 -16.96
C VAL A 405 16.00 -7.01 -18.47
N ASP A 406 15.91 -8.14 -19.16
CA ASP A 406 15.77 -8.22 -20.60
C ASP A 406 14.33 -8.61 -20.94
N PHE A 407 13.65 -7.79 -21.74
CA PHE A 407 12.33 -8.09 -22.29
C PHE A 407 12.43 -8.34 -23.79
N TYR A 408 11.85 -9.45 -24.25
CA TYR A 408 11.97 -9.95 -25.63
C TYR A 408 10.78 -9.67 -26.53
#